data_AF-A0A061N088-F1
#
_entry.id   AF-A0A061N088-F1
#
_cell.length_a   1.000
_cell.length_b   1.000
_cell.length_c   1.000
_cell.angle_alpha   90.00
_cell.angle_beta   90.00
_cell.angle_gamma   90.00
#
_symmetry.space_group_name_H-M   'P 1'
#
loop_
_entity.id
_entity.type
_entity.pdbx_description
1 polymer ?
#
loop_
_entity_poly.entity_id
_entity_poly.type
_entity_poly.pdbx_seq_one_letter_code
_entity_poly.pdbx_strand_id
1 'polypeptide(L)' 'MKDEKSIALVIYTDTTFPYIDLRVDWSDDPLNSMKKLWEVWRNHADTYRQKALNPNL' A
#
# COMPACT_ATOMS: atom_id res chain seq x y z
N MET A 1 15.07 -20.68 -7.41
CA MET A 1 15.10 -19.68 -6.31
C MET A 1 14.09 -18.62 -6.70
N LYS A 2 13.31 -18.07 -5.79
CA LYS A 2 12.07 -17.35 -6.13
C LYS A 2 12.36 -16.09 -6.97
N ASP A 3 11.97 -16.12 -8.26
CA ASP A 3 12.30 -15.13 -9.32
C ASP A 3 11.35 -13.93 -9.35
N GLU A 4 10.58 -13.68 -8.29
CA GLU A 4 9.63 -12.57 -8.28
C GLU A 4 10.35 -11.23 -8.43
N LYS A 5 9.86 -10.41 -9.36
CA LYS A 5 10.30 -9.02 -9.56
C LYS A 5 9.26 -8.00 -9.15
N SER A 6 8.05 -8.44 -8.79
CA SER A 6 6.95 -7.56 -8.41
C SER A 6 6.16 -8.14 -7.25
N ILE A 7 5.47 -7.26 -6.52
CA ILE A 7 4.56 -7.63 -5.44
C ILE A 7 3.55 -6.50 -5.21
N ALA A 8 2.34 -6.85 -4.79
CA ALA A 8 1.31 -5.89 -4.40
C ALA A 8 0.68 -6.30 -3.07
N LEU A 9 0.18 -5.30 -2.33
CA LEU A 9 -0.60 -5.47 -1.11
C LEU A 9 -1.83 -4.57 -1.20
N VAL A 10 -3.01 -5.18 -1.11
CA VAL A 10 -4.28 -4.48 -1.08
C VAL A 10 -5.03 -4.85 0.19
N ILE A 11 -5.46 -3.86 0.97
CA ILE A 11 -6.21 -4.04 2.21
C ILE A 11 -7.53 -3.27 2.09
N TYR A 12 -8.62 -3.95 2.41
CA TYR A 12 -9.96 -3.35 2.51
C TYR A 12 -10.39 -3.26 3.97
N THR A 13 -11.18 -2.23 4.28
CA THR A 13 -11.86 -2.08 5.57
C THR A 13 -13.37 -1.99 5.33
N ASP A 14 -13.99 -0.87 5.68
CA ASP A 14 -15.41 -0.58 5.65
C ASP A 14 -15.83 0.28 4.44
N THR A 15 -14.88 0.68 3.59
CA THR A 15 -15.12 1.50 2.39
C THR A 15 -15.22 0.64 1.11
N THR A 16 -15.89 1.16 0.09
CA THR A 16 -15.98 0.52 -1.24
C THR A 16 -14.68 0.61 -2.06
N PHE A 17 -13.77 1.48 -1.64
CA PHE A 17 -12.42 1.64 -2.18
C PHE A 17 -11.39 1.08 -1.19
N PRO A 18 -10.20 0.65 -1.66
CA PRO A 18 -9.17 0.06 -0.80
C PRO A 18 -8.68 1.06 0.25
N TYR A 19 -8.47 0.56 1.47
CA TYR A 19 -7.85 1.32 2.55
C TYR A 19 -6.36 1.54 2.29
N ILE A 20 -5.70 0.53 1.73
CA ILE A 20 -4.29 0.55 1.32
C ILE A 20 -4.19 -0.19 -0.02
N ASP A 21 -3.52 0.43 -1.00
CA ASP A 21 -3.12 -0.19 -2.26
C ASP A 21 -1.65 0.16 -2.53
N LEU A 22 -0.76 -0.81 -2.26
CA LEU A 22 0.69 -0.67 -2.41
C LEU A 22 1.20 -1.60 -3.50
N ARG A 23 2.06 -1.07 -4.35
CA ARG A 23 2.63 -1.79 -5.48
C ARG A 23 4.13 -1.57 -5.58
N VAL A 24 4.84 -2.67 -5.79
CA VAL A 24 6.21 -2.69 -6.27
C VAL A 24 6.16 -3.38 -7.62
N ASP A 25 6.09 -2.59 -8.70
CA ASP A 25 5.96 -3.15 -10.05
C ASP A 25 7.28 -3.74 -10.57
N TRP A 26 8.43 -3.31 -10.01
CA TRP A 26 9.74 -3.89 -10.30
C TRP A 26 10.72 -3.73 -9.12
N SER A 27 11.44 -4.78 -8.75
CA SER A 27 12.54 -4.80 -7.77
C SER A 27 13.33 -6.09 -7.91
N ASP A 28 14.64 -6.05 -7.66
CA ASP A 28 15.45 -7.28 -7.52
C ASP A 28 15.15 -8.04 -6.23
N ASP A 29 14.56 -7.37 -5.24
CA ASP A 29 14.06 -7.93 -3.99
C ASP A 29 12.69 -7.30 -3.65
N PRO A 30 11.60 -7.77 -4.29
CA PRO A 30 10.30 -7.13 -4.14
C PRO A 30 9.76 -7.22 -2.72
N LEU A 31 10.07 -8.28 -1.97
CA LEU A 31 9.59 -8.44 -0.60
C LEU A 31 10.19 -7.39 0.34
N ASN A 32 11.50 -7.16 0.31
CA ASN A 32 12.09 -6.13 1.15
C ASN A 32 11.71 -4.72 0.69
N SER A 33 11.52 -4.49 -0.61
CA SER A 33 10.95 -3.24 -1.12
C SER A 33 9.53 -2.99 -0.60
N MET A 34 8.68 -4.03 -0.58
CA MET A 34 7.33 -3.93 0.00
C MET A 34 7.35 -3.67 1.50
N LYS A 35 8.25 -4.30 2.26
CA LYS A 35 8.38 -4.04 3.71
C LYS A 35 8.69 -2.57 3.99
N LYS A 36 9.64 -1.98 3.26
CA LYS A 36 9.98 -0.55 3.37
C LYS A 36 8.79 0.34 3.02
N LEU A 37 8.10 0.01 1.93
CA LEU A 37 6.90 0.74 1.50
C LEU A 37 5.79 0.68 2.57
N TRP A 38 5.59 -0.50 3.16
CA TRP A 38 4.63 -0.74 4.23
C TRP A 38 4.96 0.07 5.49
N GLU A 39 6.21 0.07 5.95
CA GLU A 39 6.65 0.81 7.15
C GLU A 39 6.32 2.31 7.08
N VAL A 40 6.41 2.89 5.89
CA VAL A 40 6.01 4.29 5.64
C VAL A 40 4.48 4.40 5.60
N TRP A 41 3.83 3.66 4.69
CA TRP A 41 2.42 3.90 4.36
C TRP A 41 1.44 3.51 5.47
N ARG A 42 1.73 2.47 6.26
CA ARG A 42 0.80 1.99 7.30
C ARG A 42 0.39 3.08 8.29
N ASN A 43 1.27 4.05 8.55
CA ASN A 43 1.04 5.10 9.54
C ASN A 43 0.23 6.28 8.95
N HIS A 44 0.13 6.37 7.61
CA HIS A 44 -0.55 7.44 6.89
C HIS A 44 -1.87 7.01 6.25
N ALA A 45 -2.19 5.70 6.26
CA ALA A 45 -3.35 5.15 5.60
C ALA A 45 -4.68 5.79 6.04
N ASP A 46 -4.84 6.06 7.33
CA ASP A 46 -6.06 6.70 7.82
C ASP A 46 -6.21 8.14 7.34
N THR A 47 -5.13 8.92 7.32
CA THR A 47 -5.15 10.28 6.76
C THR A 47 -5.56 10.28 5.29
N TYR A 48 -5.06 9.33 4.51
CA TYR A 48 -5.42 9.22 3.09
C TYR A 48 -6.90 8.83 2.92
N ARG A 49 -7.38 7.86 3.70
CA ARG A 49 -8.81 7.49 3.74
C ARG A 49 -9.69 8.69 4.09
N GLN A 50 -9.34 9.46 5.12
CA GLN A 50 -10.12 10.62 5.52
C GLN A 50 -10.19 11.68 4.41
N LYS A 51 -9.09 11.94 3.70
CA LYS A 51 -9.09 12.85 2.54
C LYS A 51 -9.94 12.34 1.37
N ALA A 52 -9.97 11.02 1.15
CA ALA A 52 -10.83 10.43 0.13
C ALA A 52 -12.33 10.55 0.48
N LEU A 53 -12.67 10.44 1.77
CA LEU A 53 -14.04 10.61 2.27
C LEU A 53 -14.47 12.09 2.36
N ASN A 54 -13.53 12.96 2.74
CA ASN A 54 -13.73 14.41 2.85
C ASN A 54 -12.48 15.15 2.33
N PRO A 55 -12.50 15.62 1.07
CA PRO A 55 -11.37 16.30 0.46
C PRO A 55 -10.97 17.64 1.11
N ASN A 56 -11.85 18.23 1.93
CA ASN A 56 -11.63 19.54 2.57
C ASN A 56 -11.08 19.44 4.00
N LEU A 57 -10.63 18.26 4.42
CA LEU A 57 -10.13 17.97 5.76
C LEU A 57 -8.70 18.48 5.99
#